data_AF-A0A946JZ84-F1
#
_entry.id   AF-A0A946JZ84-F1
#
_cell.length_a   1.000
_cell.length_b   1.000
_cell.length_c   1.000
_cell.angle_alpha   90.00
_cell.angle_beta   90.00
_cell.angle_gamma   90.00
#
_symmetry.space_group_name_H-M   'P 1'
#
loop_
_entity.id
_entity.type
_entity.pdbx_description
1 polymer ?
#
loop_
_entity_poly.entity_id
_entity_poly.type
_entity_poly.pdbx_seq_one_letter_code
_entity_poly.pdbx_strand_id
1 'polypeptide(L)'
;MADYIPPTLDWVRKQVEEYEASGGTRGTTLLDTGMPCIVVTHTGNQTGAIRKIPLMRVKVDKNYILVGSMGGQPKNPVWVYNLRANPSVEIRDETVVTAMTAR
;
A
#
# COMPACT_ATOMS: atom_id res chain seq x y z
N MET A 1 15.20 10.12 11.50
CA MET A 1 14.81 8.85 10.85
C MET A 1 13.30 8.90 10.68
N ALA A 2 12.74 8.56 9.52
CA ALA A 2 11.28 8.56 9.35
C ALA A 2 10.71 7.33 10.07
N ASP A 3 9.92 7.55 11.12
CA ASP A 3 9.31 6.45 11.86
C ASP A 3 8.24 5.76 11.00
N TYR A 4 8.15 4.44 11.09
CA TYR A 4 7.04 3.69 10.49
C TYR A 4 5.84 3.72 11.42
N ILE A 5 4.68 4.17 10.92
CA ILE A 5 3.42 4.10 11.66
C ILE A 5 2.48 3.13 10.93
N PRO A 6 2.18 1.96 11.55
CA PRO A 6 1.41 0.91 10.89
C PRO A 6 -0.07 1.29 10.68
N PRO A 7 -0.78 0.52 9.84
CA PRO A 7 -2.24 0.60 9.75
C PRO A 7 -2.93 0.45 11.11
N THR A 8 -4.02 1.19 11.31
CA THR A 8 -4.82 1.14 12.54
C THR A 8 -5.74 -0.08 12.60
N LEU A 9 -6.16 -0.60 11.45
CA LEU A 9 -6.95 -1.83 11.36
C LEU A 9 -6.02 -3.05 11.52
N ASP A 10 -6.28 -3.89 12.51
CA ASP A 10 -5.42 -5.02 12.87
C ASP A 10 -5.20 -6.00 11.72
N TRP A 11 -6.25 -6.34 10.97
CA TRP A 11 -6.12 -7.28 9.85
C TRP A 11 -5.27 -6.68 8.72
N VAL A 12 -5.38 -5.37 8.45
CA VAL A 12 -4.55 -4.66 7.45
C VAL A 12 -3.09 -4.65 7.91
N ARG A 13 -2.86 -4.37 9.19
CA ARG A 13 -1.52 -4.40 9.78
C ARG A 13 -0.89 -5.78 9.66
N LYS A 14 -1.61 -6.82 10.10
CA LYS A 14 -1.16 -8.22 10.05
C LYS A 14 -0.85 -8.65 8.62
N GLN A 15 -1.69 -8.29 7.65
CA GLN A 15 -1.44 -8.59 6.25
C GLN A 15 -0.15 -7.93 5.76
N VAL A 16 0.06 -6.64 6.04
CA VAL A 16 1.32 -5.95 5.68
C VAL A 16 2.51 -6.66 6.33
N GLU A 17 2.48 -6.85 7.65
CA GLU A 17 3.56 -7.50 8.40
C GLU A 17 3.91 -8.89 7.85
N GLU A 18 2.91 -9.72 7.54
CA GLU A 18 3.11 -11.05 6.94
C GLU A 18 3.70 -10.96 5.52
N TYR A 19 3.19 -10.04 4.69
CA TYR A 19 3.70 -9.81 3.34
C TYR A 19 5.17 -9.42 3.41
N GLU A 20 5.55 -8.49 4.27
CA GLU A 20 6.93 -8.05 4.40
C GLU A 20 7.85 -9.09 5.03
N ALA A 21 7.44 -9.70 6.14
CA ALA A 21 8.25 -10.69 6.86
C ALA A 21 8.49 -11.96 6.03
N SER A 22 7.58 -12.28 5.12
CA SER A 22 7.73 -13.40 4.18
C SER A 22 8.53 -13.07 2.92
N GLY A 23 8.98 -11.81 2.77
CA GLY A 23 9.63 -11.34 1.54
C GLY A 23 8.70 -11.38 0.32
N GLY A 24 7.37 -11.30 0.54
CA GLY A 24 6.38 -11.34 -0.53
C GLY A 24 5.94 -12.73 -0.98
N THR A 25 6.05 -13.73 -0.10
CA THR A 25 5.61 -15.11 -0.39
C THR A 25 4.33 -15.53 0.34
N ARG A 26 3.91 -14.75 1.36
CA ARG A 26 2.66 -14.94 2.13
C ARG A 26 1.94 -13.60 2.30
N GLY A 27 0.66 -13.63 2.69
CA GLY A 27 -0.14 -12.41 2.84
C GLY A 27 -0.37 -11.62 1.54
N THR A 28 -0.11 -12.24 0.38
CA THR A 28 -0.07 -11.59 -0.94
C THR A 28 -1.44 -11.38 -1.58
N THR A 29 -2.51 -11.85 -0.94
CA THR A 29 -3.88 -11.75 -1.46
C THR A 29 -4.79 -11.08 -0.44
N LEU A 30 -5.88 -10.47 -0.93
CA LEU A 30 -6.93 -9.94 -0.08
C LEU A 30 -7.61 -11.11 0.67
N LEU A 31 -7.69 -10.97 1.99
CA LEU A 31 -8.19 -11.97 2.93
C LEU A 31 -9.43 -12.69 2.39
N ASP A 32 -9.37 -14.03 2.35
CA ASP A 32 -10.45 -14.94 1.95
C ASP A 32 -11.00 -14.76 0.51
N THR A 33 -10.40 -13.92 -0.32
CA THR A 33 -10.83 -13.73 -1.72
C THR A 33 -9.86 -14.32 -2.74
N GLY A 34 -8.61 -14.57 -2.35
CA GLY A 34 -7.54 -15.01 -3.26
C GLY A 34 -7.10 -13.96 -4.29
N MET A 35 -7.68 -12.75 -4.27
CA MET A 35 -7.33 -11.73 -5.23
C MET A 35 -5.97 -11.09 -4.88
N PRO A 36 -5.06 -10.91 -5.84
CA PRO A 36 -3.70 -10.46 -5.57
C PRO A 36 -3.64 -9.01 -5.07
N CYS A 37 -2.72 -8.75 -4.16
CA CYS A 37 -2.44 -7.43 -3.59
C CYS A 37 -0.96 -7.04 -3.76
N ILE A 38 -0.74 -5.72 -3.78
CA ILE A 38 0.56 -5.07 -3.66
C ILE A 38 0.61 -4.31 -2.34
N VAL A 39 1.81 -4.07 -1.80
CA VAL A 39 2.01 -3.13 -0.69
C VAL A 39 2.59 -1.83 -1.24
N VAL A 40 1.94 -0.71 -0.94
CA VAL A 40 2.40 0.63 -1.33
C VAL A 40 2.96 1.33 -0.10
N THR A 41 4.27 1.57 -0.12
CA THR A 41 4.97 2.39 0.87
C THR A 41 4.99 3.84 0.42
N HIS A 42 4.63 4.76 1.32
CA HIS A 42 4.56 6.19 1.04
C HIS A 42 4.82 7.03 2.30
N THR A 43 5.01 8.34 2.14
CA THR A 43 5.21 9.28 3.25
C THR A 43 3.90 9.91 3.70
N GLY A 44 3.61 9.90 5.00
CA GLY A 44 2.47 10.63 5.57
C GLY A 44 2.66 12.14 5.42
N ASN A 45 1.71 12.85 4.81
CA ASN A 45 1.86 14.28 4.51
C ASN A 45 1.92 15.18 5.76
N GLN A 46 1.22 14.80 6.83
CA GLN A 46 1.19 15.54 8.09
C GLN A 46 2.31 15.11 9.04
N THR A 47 2.70 13.82 9.02
CA THR A 47 3.59 13.25 10.03
C THR A 47 5.02 13.04 9.53
N GLY A 48 5.27 13.04 8.23
CA GLY A 48 6.57 12.65 7.64
C GLY A 48 6.93 11.17 7.80
N ALA A 49 6.08 10.40 8.49
CA ALA A 49 6.26 8.98 8.78
C ALA A 49 6.13 8.11 7.53
N ILE A 50 6.81 6.96 7.54
CA ILE A 50 6.56 5.90 6.56
C ILE A 50 5.20 5.27 6.86
N ARG A 51 4.39 5.11 5.82
CA ARG A 51 3.07 4.47 5.84
C ARG A 51 3.05 3.37 4.79
N LYS A 52 2.37 2.27 5.11
CA LYS A 52 2.21 1.12 4.20
C LYS A 52 0.74 0.76 4.11
N ILE A 53 0.25 0.57 2.89
CA ILE A 53 -1.14 0.19 2.62
C ILE A 53 -1.16 -0.95 1.61
N PRO A 54 -1.86 -2.07 1.89
CA PRO A 54 -2.11 -3.08 0.89
C PRO A 54 -3.24 -2.61 -0.03
N LEU A 55 -3.06 -2.77 -1.34
CA LEU A 55 -4.07 -2.47 -2.36
C LEU A 55 -4.21 -3.65 -3.30
N MET A 56 -5.41 -3.78 -3.88
CA MET A 56 -5.65 -4.70 -4.98
C MET A 56 -4.67 -4.46 -6.13
N ARG A 57 -4.08 -5.54 -6.65
CA ARG A 57 -3.12 -5.48 -7.74
C ARG A 57 -3.83 -5.23 -9.06
N VAL A 58 -3.68 -4.04 -9.60
CA VAL A 58 -4.10 -3.69 -10.97
C VAL A 58 -2.87 -3.24 -11.74
N LYS A 59 -2.37 -4.10 -12.63
CA LYS A 59 -1.16 -3.86 -13.41
C LYS A 59 -1.50 -3.67 -14.89
N VAL A 60 -0.99 -2.60 -15.48
CA VAL A 60 -1.10 -2.29 -16.91
C VAL A 60 0.30 -2.03 -17.43
N ASP A 61 0.80 -2.94 -18.26
CA ASP A 61 2.20 -2.97 -18.71
C ASP A 61 3.19 -2.91 -17.52
N LYS A 62 3.95 -1.83 -17.43
CA LYS A 62 4.95 -1.56 -16.38
C LYS A 62 4.39 -0.70 -15.23
N ASN A 63 3.12 -0.29 -15.32
CA ASN A 63 2.47 0.62 -14.39
C ASN A 63 1.44 -0.09 -13.51
N TYR A 64 1.09 0.55 -12.39
CA TYR A 64 0.04 0.10 -11.49
C TYR A 64 -1.04 1.17 -11.37
N ILE A 65 -2.30 0.75 -11.24
CA ILE A 65 -3.43 1.65 -10.97
C ILE A 65 -3.78 1.53 -9.49
N LEU A 66 -3.65 2.63 -8.75
CA LEU A 66 -4.03 2.69 -7.33
C LEU A 66 -5.44 3.26 -7.19
N VAL A 67 -6.39 2.42 -6.78
CA VAL A 67 -7.80 2.84 -6.64
C VAL A 67 -8.03 3.46 -5.26
N GLY A 68 -8.24 4.77 -5.22
CA GLY A 68 -8.52 5.59 -4.03
C GLY A 68 -9.86 5.35 -3.34
N SER A 69 -10.28 4.09 -3.15
CA SER A 69 -11.59 3.74 -2.57
C SER A 69 -11.45 3.15 -1.16
N MET A 70 -12.43 3.42 -0.32
CA MET A 70 -12.61 2.80 1.01
C MET A 70 -14.00 2.16 1.12
N GLY A 71 -14.28 1.20 0.23
CA GLY A 71 -15.58 0.51 0.21
C GLY A 71 -16.77 1.42 -0.10
N GLY A 72 -16.59 2.43 -0.95
CA GLY A 72 -17.66 3.35 -1.34
C GLY A 72 -17.97 4.47 -0.32
N GLN A 73 -17.16 4.62 0.73
CA GLN A 73 -17.32 5.73 1.66
C GLN A 73 -17.17 7.10 0.97
N PRO A 74 -17.87 8.14 1.45
CA PRO A 74 -17.88 9.46 0.79
C PRO A 74 -16.55 10.21 0.89
N LYS A 75 -15.67 9.81 1.81
CA LYS A 75 -14.34 10.41 2.00
C LYS A 75 -13.26 9.53 1.39
N ASN A 76 -12.29 10.18 0.75
CA ASN A 76 -11.10 9.47 0.27
C ASN A 76 -10.29 8.90 1.45
N PRO A 77 -9.64 7.74 1.27
CA PRO A 77 -8.64 7.25 2.22
C PRO A 77 -7.52 8.28 2.46
N VAL A 78 -6.96 8.31 3.67
CA VAL A 78 -5.87 9.22 4.04
C VAL A 78 -4.66 9.12 3.09
N TRP A 79 -4.33 7.91 2.62
CA TRP A 79 -3.19 7.70 1.71
C TRP A 79 -3.32 8.45 0.39
N VAL A 80 -4.54 8.72 -0.09
CA VAL A 80 -4.75 9.52 -1.31
C VAL A 80 -4.23 10.95 -1.12
N TYR A 81 -4.50 11.55 0.04
CA TYR A 81 -3.99 12.89 0.37
C TYR A 81 -2.48 12.88 0.58
N ASN A 82 -1.92 11.79 1.10
CA ASN A 82 -0.48 11.62 1.23
C ASN A 82 0.20 11.63 -0.15
N LEU A 83 -0.29 10.82 -1.10
CA LEU A 83 0.29 10.72 -2.44
C LEU A 83 0.16 12.00 -3.26
N ARG A 84 -0.92 12.77 -3.06
CA ARG A 84 -1.08 14.09 -3.69
C ARG A 84 -0.04 15.10 -3.19
N ALA A 85 0.39 14.99 -1.93
CA ALA A 85 1.41 15.87 -1.36
C ALA A 85 2.84 15.40 -1.68
N ASN A 86 3.07 14.08 -1.70
CA ASN A 86 4.34 13.48 -2.11
C ASN A 86 4.07 12.22 -2.96
N PRO A 87 4.28 12.28 -4.28
CA PRO A 87 3.94 11.18 -5.19
C PRO A 87 4.98 10.05 -5.19
N SER A 88 6.08 10.18 -4.45
CA SER A 88 7.11 9.14 -4.37
C SER A 88 6.59 7.94 -3.59
N VAL A 89 6.60 6.77 -4.23
CA VAL A 89 6.15 5.52 -3.63
C VAL A 89 7.12 4.39 -3.91
N GLU A 90 7.07 3.37 -3.06
CA GLU A 90 7.65 2.07 -3.35
C GLU A 90 6.51 1.05 -3.44
N ILE A 91 6.50 0.29 -4.53
CA ILE A 91 5.54 -0.78 -4.77
C ILE A 91 6.24 -2.11 -4.53
N ARG A 92 5.71 -2.91 -3.60
CA ARG A 92 6.02 -4.33 -3.49
C ARG A 92 4.95 -5.15 -4.20
N ASP A 93 5.35 -5.83 -5.26
CA ASP A 93 4.57 -6.85 -6.00
C ASP A 93 5.27 -8.19 -5.80
N GLU A 94 4.77 -8.97 -4.84
CA GLU A 94 5.41 -10.20 -4.35
C GLU A 94 6.86 -9.95 -3.90
N THR A 95 7.81 -10.66 -4.50
CA THR A 95 9.23 -10.57 -4.18
C THR A 95 9.90 -9.34 -4.81
N VAL A 96 9.20 -8.63 -5.70
CA VAL A 96 9.74 -7.48 -6.42
C VAL A 96 9.37 -6.18 -5.71
N VAL A 97 10.37 -5.34 -5.48
CA VAL A 97 10.22 -4.01 -4.90
C VAL A 97 10.68 -2.97 -5.90
N THR A 98 9.88 -1.95 -6.18
CA THR A 98 10.19 -0.95 -7.21
C THR A 98 9.78 0.44 -6.75
N ALA A 99 10.72 1.39 -6.82
CA ALA A 99 10.44 2.80 -6.62
C ALA A 99 9.68 3.37 -7.84
N MET A 100 8.60 4.10 -7.60
CA MET A 100 7.73 4.67 -8.64
C MET A 100 7.24 6.07 -8.24
N THR A 101 6.59 6.74 -9.17
CA THR A 101 5.95 8.05 -8.95
C THR A 101 4.48 7.95 -9.32
N ALA A 102 3.58 8.23 -8.39
CA ALA A 102 2.15 8.35 -8.65
C ALA A 102 1.86 9.63 -9.46
N ARG A 103 0.98 9.54 -10.46
CA ARG A 103 0.62 10.65 -11.36
C ARG A 103 -0.88 10.73 -11.59
#